data_AF-A0A3A4A466-F1
#
_entry.id   AF-A0A3A4A466-F1
#
_cell.length_a   1.000
_cell.length_b   1.000
_cell.length_c   1.000
_cell.angle_alpha   90.00
_cell.angle_beta   90.00
_cell.angle_gamma   90.00
#
_symmetry.space_group_name_H-M   'P 1'
#
loop_
_entity.id
_entity.type
_entity.pdbx_description
1 polymer ?
#
loop_
_entity_poly.entity_id
_entity_poly.type
_entity_poly.pdbx_seq_one_letter_code
_entity_poly.pdbx_strand_id
1 'polypeptide(L)'
;MPENTTGPDTVESAAHIQAPGTHDTGADPYFRTEARKAGATDAEVAHITWLGIDPYGYLLCRQAGATHSETLRALRAEVGIGYADVRRAGATHSEALQALRAQVAPLGYFAARRSGISHTEALELHEAGADLHGCGLARQLDATSAETLEAHKAGADLNAYAAARLEGATHAQALSSTARRTQP
;
A
#
# COMPACT_ATOMS: atom_id res chain seq x y z
N MET A 1 -7.57 -68.77 15.48
CA MET A 1 -7.27 -67.87 16.61
C MET A 1 -6.60 -66.62 16.02
N PRO A 2 -7.35 -65.56 15.69
CA PRO A 2 -6.75 -64.30 15.25
C PRO A 2 -6.42 -63.44 16.48
N GLU A 3 -5.14 -63.10 16.63
CA GLU A 3 -4.65 -62.19 17.67
C GLU A 3 -4.95 -60.74 17.26
N ASN A 4 -5.69 -60.06 18.12
CA ASN A 4 -6.14 -58.69 17.98
C ASN A 4 -5.09 -57.77 18.63
N THR A 5 -4.23 -57.15 17.83
CA THR A 5 -3.24 -56.17 18.32
C THR A 5 -3.81 -54.76 18.23
N THR A 6 -4.37 -54.30 19.35
CA THR A 6 -4.75 -52.90 19.58
C THR A 6 -3.48 -52.06 19.76
N GLY A 7 -3.21 -51.16 18.80
CA GLY A 7 -2.11 -50.20 18.88
C GLY A 7 -2.43 -49.06 19.86
N PRO A 8 -1.42 -48.40 20.44
CA PRO A 8 -1.61 -47.35 21.43
C PRO A 8 -2.15 -46.07 20.77
N ASP A 9 -3.33 -45.64 21.25
CA ASP A 9 -3.90 -44.32 21.02
C ASP A 9 -2.90 -43.25 21.45
N THR A 10 -2.27 -42.62 20.45
CA THR A 10 -1.50 -41.40 20.65
C THR A 10 -2.51 -40.28 20.87
N VAL A 11 -2.83 -40.03 22.14
CA VAL A 11 -3.55 -38.82 22.56
C VAL A 11 -2.69 -37.62 22.20
N GLU A 12 -3.00 -37.06 21.04
CA GLU A 12 -2.50 -35.77 20.57
C GLU A 12 -2.88 -34.73 21.63
N SER A 13 -1.90 -34.40 22.47
CA SER A 13 -2.02 -33.45 23.56
C SER A 13 -2.26 -32.07 22.95
N ALA A 14 -3.53 -31.75 22.69
CA ALA A 14 -3.97 -30.43 22.31
C ALA A 14 -3.51 -29.46 23.41
N ALA A 15 -2.44 -28.71 23.11
CA ALA A 15 -2.00 -27.61 23.95
C ALA A 15 -3.19 -26.68 24.13
N HIS A 16 -3.78 -26.72 25.32
CA HIS A 16 -4.80 -25.79 25.74
C HIS A 16 -4.13 -24.43 25.83
N ILE A 17 -4.13 -23.69 24.73
CA ILE A 17 -3.74 -22.28 24.69
C ILE A 17 -4.80 -21.56 25.52
N GLN A 18 -4.53 -21.45 26.82
CA GLN A 18 -5.34 -20.72 27.76
C GLN A 18 -5.43 -19.29 27.21
N ALA A 19 -6.63 -18.89 26.78
CA ALA A 19 -6.86 -17.54 26.28
C ALA A 19 -6.33 -16.58 27.35
N PRO A 20 -5.47 -15.61 26.99
CA PRO A 20 -4.90 -14.70 27.96
C PRO A 20 -6.05 -14.05 28.73
N GLY A 21 -6.08 -14.28 30.05
CA GLY A 21 -7.03 -13.62 30.93
C GLY A 21 -6.96 -12.10 30.71
N THR A 22 -8.04 -11.39 31.03
CA THR A 22 -8.21 -9.94 30.88
C THR A 22 -7.28 -9.11 31.79
N HIS A 23 -6.05 -9.58 32.02
CA HIS A 23 -4.99 -8.83 32.62
C HIS A 23 -4.77 -7.56 31.83
N ASP A 24 -4.55 -6.47 32.57
CA ASP A 24 -4.14 -5.19 32.04
C ASP A 24 -3.05 -5.40 30.98
N THR A 25 -3.39 -5.16 29.71
CA THR A 25 -2.56 -5.55 28.57
C THR A 25 -1.25 -4.77 28.48
N GLY A 26 -0.98 -3.87 29.42
CA GLY A 26 0.15 -2.94 29.40
C GLY A 26 0.05 -1.87 28.30
N ALA A 27 -0.94 -1.99 27.40
CA ALA A 27 -1.18 -1.00 26.36
C ALA A 27 -1.63 0.32 26.98
N ASP A 28 -0.97 1.40 26.56
CA ASP A 28 -1.34 2.77 26.89
C ASP A 28 -2.86 3.01 26.62
N PRO A 29 -3.61 3.57 27.59
CA PRO A 29 -5.05 3.85 27.42
C PRO A 29 -5.38 4.70 26.20
N TYR A 30 -4.50 5.62 25.81
CA TYR A 30 -4.69 6.41 24.60
C TYR A 30 -4.62 5.52 23.36
N PHE A 31 -3.59 4.68 23.24
CA PHE A 31 -3.52 3.69 22.16
C PHE A 31 -4.75 2.78 22.08
N ARG A 32 -5.22 2.23 23.21
CA ARG A 32 -6.44 1.37 23.21
C ARG A 32 -7.65 2.10 22.62
N THR A 33 -7.80 3.37 22.97
CA THR A 33 -8.90 4.21 22.49
C THR A 33 -8.82 4.43 20.98
N GLU A 34 -7.65 4.78 20.46
CA GLU A 34 -7.43 4.98 19.02
C GLU A 34 -7.55 3.68 18.23
N ALA A 35 -7.07 2.57 18.77
CA ALA A 35 -7.20 1.25 18.15
C ALA A 35 -8.66 0.85 18.00
N ARG A 36 -9.48 1.09 19.02
CA ARG A 36 -10.93 0.86 18.96
C ARG A 36 -11.63 1.76 17.95
N LYS A 37 -11.26 3.04 17.85
CA LYS A 37 -11.75 3.95 16.80
C LYS A 37 -11.40 3.46 15.40
N ALA A 38 -10.23 2.84 15.23
CA ALA A 38 -9.82 2.19 14.00
C ALA A 38 -10.41 0.77 13.82
N GLY A 39 -11.39 0.39 14.65
CA GLY A 39 -12.11 -0.87 14.58
C GLY A 39 -11.34 -2.09 15.10
N ALA A 40 -10.29 -1.91 15.89
CA ALA A 40 -9.59 -3.02 16.52
C ALA A 40 -10.31 -3.53 17.78
N THR A 41 -10.21 -4.83 18.05
CA THR A 41 -10.74 -5.44 19.28
C THR A 41 -9.72 -5.39 20.42
N ASP A 42 -10.17 -5.53 21.66
CA ASP A 42 -9.26 -5.59 22.83
C ASP A 42 -8.29 -6.78 22.74
N ALA A 43 -8.74 -7.90 22.14
CA ALA A 43 -7.89 -9.08 21.88
C ALA A 43 -6.78 -8.77 20.85
N GLU A 44 -7.10 -8.04 19.79
CA GLU A 44 -6.10 -7.60 18.80
C GLU A 44 -5.09 -6.62 19.43
N VAL A 45 -5.56 -5.72 20.30
CA VAL A 45 -4.70 -4.77 21.03
C VAL A 45 -3.77 -5.50 22.01
N ALA A 46 -4.27 -6.50 22.73
CA ALA A 46 -3.43 -7.36 23.57
C ALA A 46 -2.37 -8.09 22.74
N HIS A 47 -2.77 -8.64 21.59
CA HIS A 47 -1.90 -9.39 20.70
C HIS A 47 -0.74 -8.54 20.15
N ILE A 48 -1.02 -7.35 19.62
CA ILE A 48 0.05 -6.46 19.11
C ILE A 48 0.96 -5.92 20.21
N THR A 49 0.41 -5.67 21.41
CA THR A 49 1.22 -5.25 22.56
C THR A 49 2.16 -6.36 22.99
N TRP A 50 1.66 -7.60 23.05
CA TRP A 50 2.48 -8.79 23.33
C TRP A 50 3.58 -9.01 22.28
N LEU A 51 3.27 -8.77 21.01
CA LEU A 51 4.27 -8.85 19.93
C LEU A 51 5.28 -7.69 19.92
N GLY A 52 5.10 -6.66 20.76
CA GLY A 52 5.95 -5.46 20.73
C GLY A 52 5.86 -4.69 19.41
N ILE A 53 4.73 -4.78 18.70
CA ILE A 53 4.52 -4.09 17.44
C ILE A 53 4.30 -2.60 17.71
N ASP A 54 4.91 -1.74 16.88
CA ASP A 54 4.67 -0.30 16.92
C ASP A 54 3.16 0.01 16.80
N PRO A 55 2.56 0.61 17.85
CA PRO A 55 1.15 0.96 17.85
C PRO A 55 0.76 1.91 16.71
N TYR A 56 1.66 2.81 16.31
CA TYR A 56 1.37 3.83 15.30
C TYR A 56 1.19 3.21 13.90
N GLY A 57 2.13 2.39 13.45
CA GLY A 57 2.02 1.66 12.19
C GLY A 57 0.77 0.76 12.11
N TYR A 58 0.40 0.13 13.22
CA TYR A 58 -0.84 -0.64 13.31
C TYR A 58 -2.08 0.21 13.08
N LEU A 59 -2.19 1.36 13.76
CA LEU A 59 -3.32 2.28 13.59
C LEU A 59 -3.45 2.78 12.16
N LEU A 60 -2.33 3.18 11.53
CA LEU A 60 -2.35 3.68 10.16
C LEU A 60 -2.92 2.64 9.19
N CYS A 61 -2.51 1.38 9.31
CA CYS A 61 -3.02 0.29 8.47
C CYS A 61 -4.52 0.06 8.69
N ARG A 62 -4.96 0.04 9.96
CA ARG A 62 -6.38 -0.15 10.32
C ARG A 62 -7.25 1.00 9.84
N GLN A 63 -6.79 2.25 9.99
CA GLN A 63 -7.46 3.45 9.47
C GLN A 63 -7.53 3.46 7.94
N ALA A 64 -6.58 2.82 7.26
CA ALA A 64 -6.62 2.58 5.82
C ALA A 64 -7.51 1.36 5.42
N GLY A 65 -8.31 0.85 6.36
CA GLY A 65 -9.27 -0.23 6.13
C GLY A 65 -8.63 -1.61 5.95
N ALA A 66 -7.38 -1.82 6.40
CA ALA A 66 -6.77 -3.15 6.39
C ALA A 66 -7.29 -3.99 7.56
N THR A 67 -7.42 -5.30 7.38
CA THR A 67 -7.75 -6.23 8.47
C THR A 67 -6.58 -6.36 9.47
N HIS A 68 -6.83 -6.94 10.65
CA HIS A 68 -5.75 -7.23 11.61
C HIS A 68 -4.67 -8.13 10.98
N SER A 69 -5.06 -9.21 10.29
CA SER A 69 -4.12 -10.14 9.65
C SER A 69 -3.32 -9.48 8.52
N GLU A 70 -3.96 -8.65 7.68
CA GLU A 70 -3.28 -7.85 6.66
C GLU A 70 -2.28 -6.87 7.28
N THR A 71 -2.67 -6.20 8.35
CA THR A 71 -1.82 -5.26 9.09
C THR A 71 -0.58 -5.95 9.64
N LEU A 72 -0.74 -7.11 10.29
CA LEU A 72 0.39 -7.89 10.78
C LEU A 72 1.35 -8.32 9.66
N ARG A 73 0.83 -8.70 8.48
CA ARG A 73 1.65 -9.03 7.31
C ARG A 73 2.43 -7.82 6.80
N ALA A 74 1.79 -6.66 6.69
CA ALA A 74 2.44 -5.43 6.24
C ALA A 74 3.53 -4.96 7.21
N LEU A 75 3.28 -5.04 8.52
CA LEU A 75 4.25 -4.65 9.55
C LEU A 75 5.45 -5.62 9.61
N ARG A 76 5.23 -6.93 9.46
CA ARG A 76 6.32 -7.91 9.36
C ARG A 76 7.17 -7.76 8.11
N ALA A 77 6.60 -7.21 7.04
CA ALA A 77 7.33 -6.86 5.83
C ALA A 77 7.96 -5.46 5.91
N GLU A 78 7.89 -4.80 7.07
CA GLU A 78 8.47 -3.47 7.32
C GLU A 78 7.96 -2.36 6.38
N VAL A 79 6.74 -2.53 5.86
CA VAL A 79 6.10 -1.59 4.91
C VAL A 79 4.86 -0.91 5.48
N GLY A 80 4.66 -0.92 6.79
CA GLY A 80 3.41 -0.46 7.43
C GLY A 80 2.92 0.93 7.00
N ILE A 81 3.80 1.94 7.02
CA ILE A 81 3.45 3.33 6.64
C ILE A 81 3.09 3.41 5.16
N GLY A 82 3.98 2.92 4.27
CA GLY A 82 3.73 2.93 2.83
C GLY A 82 2.50 2.11 2.44
N TYR A 83 2.25 1.01 3.14
CA TYR A 83 1.06 0.17 2.94
C TYR A 83 -0.22 0.94 3.24
N ALA A 84 -0.27 1.69 4.34
CA ALA A 84 -1.43 2.51 4.68
C ALA A 84 -1.72 3.56 3.60
N ASP A 85 -0.69 4.23 3.06
CA ASP A 85 -0.87 5.23 2.00
C ASP A 85 -1.38 4.63 0.70
N VAL A 86 -0.81 3.48 0.29
CA VAL A 86 -1.27 2.76 -0.89
C VAL A 86 -2.71 2.26 -0.72
N ARG A 87 -3.08 1.80 0.47
CA ARG A 87 -4.47 1.40 0.80
C ARG A 87 -5.43 2.58 0.75
N ARG A 88 -5.05 3.76 1.27
CA ARG A 88 -5.86 4.99 1.17
C ARG A 88 -6.07 5.44 -0.27
N ALA A 89 -5.21 5.03 -1.20
CA ALA A 89 -5.39 5.21 -2.64
C ALA A 89 -6.46 4.28 -3.25
N GLY A 90 -7.13 3.46 -2.43
CA GLY A 90 -8.12 2.48 -2.88
C GLY A 90 -7.53 1.16 -3.37
N ALA A 91 -6.26 0.87 -3.06
CA ALA A 91 -5.65 -0.41 -3.42
C ALA A 91 -6.19 -1.56 -2.56
N THR A 92 -6.33 -2.74 -3.15
CA THR A 92 -6.50 -4.00 -2.43
C THR A 92 -5.22 -4.37 -1.64
N HIS A 93 -5.30 -5.34 -0.72
CA HIS A 93 -4.12 -5.80 0.02
C HIS A 93 -3.05 -6.35 -0.92
N SER A 94 -3.45 -7.13 -1.92
CA SER A 94 -2.54 -7.69 -2.93
C SER A 94 -1.89 -6.60 -3.78
N GLU A 95 -2.67 -5.63 -4.28
CA GLU A 95 -2.13 -4.50 -5.04
C GLU A 95 -1.14 -3.68 -4.20
N ALA A 96 -1.44 -3.45 -2.91
CA ALA A 96 -0.56 -2.71 -2.02
C ALA A 96 0.78 -3.41 -1.82
N LEU A 97 0.76 -4.72 -1.52
CA LEU A 97 2.00 -5.50 -1.40
C LEU A 97 2.76 -5.58 -2.72
N GLN A 98 2.07 -5.67 -3.85
CA GLN A 98 2.69 -5.70 -5.16
C GLN A 98 3.41 -4.38 -5.48
N ALA A 99 2.74 -3.24 -5.29
CA ALA A 99 3.33 -1.91 -5.51
C ALA A 99 4.57 -1.69 -4.62
N LEU A 100 4.49 -2.05 -3.34
CA LEU A 100 5.61 -1.90 -2.41
C LEU A 100 6.79 -2.82 -2.74
N ARG A 101 6.53 -4.06 -3.18
CA ARG A 101 7.59 -4.97 -3.64
C ARG A 101 8.25 -4.49 -4.92
N ALA A 102 7.48 -3.86 -5.81
CA ALA A 102 8.00 -3.18 -6.98
C ALA A 102 8.70 -1.85 -6.64
N GLN A 103 8.81 -1.48 -5.36
CA GLN A 103 9.45 -0.24 -4.90
C GLN A 103 8.79 1.03 -5.45
N VAL A 104 7.50 0.95 -5.79
CA VAL A 104 6.73 2.13 -6.19
C VAL A 104 6.61 3.07 -4.99
N ALA A 105 6.99 4.34 -5.17
CA ALA A 105 6.85 5.35 -4.13
C ALA A 105 5.36 5.50 -3.71
N PRO A 106 5.00 5.29 -2.43
CA PRO A 106 3.61 5.29 -1.98
C PRO A 106 2.85 6.58 -2.32
N LEU A 107 3.50 7.74 -2.19
CA LEU A 107 2.90 9.04 -2.51
C LEU A 107 2.63 9.20 -4.01
N GLY A 108 3.56 8.77 -4.87
CA GLY A 108 3.38 8.78 -6.32
C GLY A 108 2.24 7.85 -6.74
N TYR A 109 2.19 6.64 -6.17
CA TYR A 109 1.10 5.69 -6.39
C TYR A 109 -0.26 6.27 -5.95
N PHE A 110 -0.30 6.89 -4.77
CA PHE A 110 -1.51 7.54 -4.25
C PHE A 110 -2.01 8.65 -5.18
N ALA A 111 -1.11 9.52 -5.64
CA ALA A 111 -1.44 10.60 -6.58
C ALA A 111 -1.97 10.04 -7.91
N ALA A 112 -1.29 9.04 -8.49
CA ALA A 112 -1.71 8.40 -9.74
C ALA A 112 -3.12 7.79 -9.63
N ARG A 113 -3.39 7.01 -8.58
CA ARG A 113 -4.71 6.40 -8.34
C ARG A 113 -5.80 7.44 -8.16
N ARG A 114 -5.53 8.54 -7.43
CA ARG A 114 -6.49 9.64 -7.27
C ARG A 114 -6.82 10.36 -8.57
N SER A 115 -5.90 10.34 -9.54
CA SER A 115 -6.14 10.84 -10.88
C SER A 115 -6.79 9.82 -11.83
N GLY A 116 -7.17 8.64 -11.33
CA GLY A 116 -7.83 7.61 -12.13
C GLY A 116 -6.90 6.73 -12.95
N ILE A 117 -5.58 6.74 -12.68
CA ILE A 117 -4.65 5.74 -13.22
C ILE A 117 -4.91 4.43 -12.46
N SER A 118 -5.11 3.32 -13.17
CA SER A 118 -5.33 2.01 -12.54
C SER A 118 -4.06 1.44 -11.89
N HIS A 119 -4.18 0.35 -11.10
CA HIS A 119 -3.00 -0.32 -10.53
C HIS A 119 -2.02 -0.78 -11.60
N THR A 120 -2.53 -1.49 -12.61
CA THR A 120 -1.72 -2.04 -13.70
C THR A 120 -1.01 -0.93 -14.46
N GLU A 121 -1.73 0.13 -14.85
CA GLU A 121 -1.11 1.28 -15.51
C GLU A 121 -0.04 1.95 -14.65
N ALA A 122 -0.26 2.08 -13.34
CA ALA A 122 0.74 2.66 -12.44
C ALA A 122 2.01 1.80 -12.34
N LEU A 123 1.89 0.47 -12.36
CA LEU A 123 3.05 -0.42 -12.41
C LEU A 123 3.79 -0.33 -13.74
N GLU A 124 3.07 -0.31 -14.86
CA GLU A 124 3.68 -0.17 -16.19
C GLU A 124 4.42 1.17 -16.35
N LEU A 125 3.82 2.27 -15.87
CA LEU A 125 4.45 3.58 -15.85
C LEU A 125 5.71 3.58 -14.97
N HIS A 126 5.65 2.95 -13.79
CA HIS A 126 6.79 2.84 -12.89
C HIS A 126 7.93 2.00 -13.49
N GLU A 127 7.61 0.85 -14.09
CA GLU A 127 8.58 -0.02 -14.76
C GLU A 127 9.26 0.69 -15.93
N ALA A 128 8.53 1.56 -16.63
CA ALA A 128 9.08 2.42 -17.66
C ALA A 128 9.94 3.58 -17.12
N GLY A 129 10.04 3.75 -15.79
CA GLY A 129 10.79 4.83 -15.14
C GLY A 129 10.07 6.17 -15.07
N ALA A 130 8.77 6.21 -15.40
CA ALA A 130 7.99 7.45 -15.38
C ALA A 130 7.65 7.88 -13.95
N ASP A 131 7.72 9.19 -13.69
CA ASP A 131 7.27 9.76 -12.42
C ASP A 131 5.74 9.70 -12.30
N LEU A 132 5.24 8.84 -11.42
CA LEU A 132 3.80 8.64 -11.22
C LEU A 132 3.08 9.91 -10.75
N HIS A 133 3.76 10.83 -10.06
CA HIS A 133 3.14 12.09 -9.67
C HIS A 133 2.85 12.95 -10.91
N GLY A 134 3.86 13.18 -11.75
CA GLY A 134 3.70 13.86 -13.05
C GLY A 134 2.69 13.17 -13.96
N CYS A 135 2.68 11.82 -14.01
CA CYS A 135 1.64 11.06 -14.74
C CYS A 135 0.24 11.38 -14.22
N GLY A 136 0.07 11.43 -12.89
CA GLY A 136 -1.20 11.76 -12.26
C GLY A 136 -1.68 13.18 -12.59
N LEU A 137 -0.76 14.16 -12.64
CA LEU A 137 -1.09 15.53 -13.05
C LEU A 137 -1.49 15.58 -14.53
N ALA A 138 -0.74 14.91 -15.41
CA ALA A 138 -1.05 14.85 -16.82
C ALA A 138 -2.43 14.21 -17.06
N ARG A 139 -2.78 13.14 -16.33
CA ARG A 139 -4.08 12.48 -16.43
C ARG A 139 -5.25 13.38 -16.03
N GLN A 140 -5.07 14.26 -15.05
CA GLN A 140 -6.10 15.26 -14.68
C GLN A 140 -6.36 16.28 -15.80
N LEU A 141 -5.48 16.33 -16.80
CA LEU A 141 -5.54 17.21 -17.98
C LEU A 141 -5.79 16.38 -19.26
N ASP A 142 -6.52 15.28 -19.08
CA ASP A 142 -6.94 14.33 -20.11
C ASP A 142 -5.80 13.68 -20.90
N ALA A 143 -4.58 13.65 -20.35
CA ALA A 143 -3.50 12.86 -20.96
C ALA A 143 -3.70 11.37 -20.68
N THR A 144 -3.57 10.58 -21.74
CA THR A 144 -3.53 9.12 -21.68
C THR A 144 -2.19 8.63 -21.14
N SER A 145 -2.16 7.38 -20.65
CA SER A 145 -0.90 6.72 -20.25
C SER A 145 0.07 6.62 -21.43
N ALA A 146 -0.45 6.44 -22.66
CA ALA A 146 0.35 6.41 -23.88
C ALA A 146 1.04 7.75 -24.16
N GLU A 147 0.31 8.86 -24.12
CA GLU A 147 0.89 10.22 -24.28
C GLU A 147 1.93 10.51 -23.20
N THR A 148 1.66 10.10 -21.96
CA THR A 148 2.58 10.31 -20.83
C THR A 148 3.87 9.50 -21.00
N LEU A 149 3.77 8.24 -21.46
CA LEU A 149 4.94 7.41 -21.78
C LEU A 149 5.72 7.96 -22.98
N GLU A 150 5.04 8.48 -24.00
CA GLU A 150 5.69 9.12 -25.14
C GLU A 150 6.48 10.35 -24.69
N ALA A 151 5.88 11.20 -23.85
CA ALA A 151 6.56 12.35 -23.27
C ALA A 151 7.78 11.94 -22.42
N HIS A 152 7.62 10.94 -21.55
CA HIS A 152 8.73 10.43 -20.76
C HIS A 152 9.87 9.89 -21.64
N LYS A 153 9.56 9.09 -22.66
CA LYS A 153 10.55 8.53 -23.60
C LYS A 153 11.25 9.61 -24.44
N ALA A 154 10.56 10.72 -24.71
CA ALA A 154 11.16 11.90 -25.33
C ALA A 154 12.05 12.71 -24.36
N GLY A 155 12.19 12.26 -23.11
CA GLY A 155 12.96 12.94 -22.06
C GLY A 155 12.26 14.17 -21.48
N ALA A 156 10.95 14.31 -21.70
CA ALA A 156 10.19 15.43 -21.13
C ALA A 156 10.02 15.25 -19.61
N ASP A 157 10.18 16.34 -18.88
CA ASP A 157 9.70 16.43 -17.49
C ASP A 157 8.16 16.40 -17.50
N LEU A 158 7.58 15.41 -16.82
CA LEU A 158 6.13 15.19 -16.84
C LEU A 158 5.34 16.30 -16.13
N ASN A 159 5.95 17.02 -15.19
CA ASN A 159 5.31 18.19 -14.57
C ASN A 159 5.27 19.37 -15.55
N ALA A 160 6.35 19.59 -16.30
CA ALA A 160 6.38 20.60 -17.36
C ALA A 160 5.43 20.25 -18.51
N TYR A 161 5.34 18.96 -18.87
CA TYR A 161 4.36 18.46 -19.83
C TYR A 161 2.92 18.72 -19.36
N ALA A 162 2.60 18.38 -18.11
CA ALA A 162 1.29 18.66 -17.50
C ALA A 162 1.02 20.18 -17.47
N ALA A 163 1.99 21.01 -17.09
CA ALA A 163 1.82 22.47 -17.10
C ALA A 163 1.48 23.01 -18.49
N ALA A 164 2.14 22.51 -19.55
CA ALA A 164 1.80 22.90 -20.92
C ALA A 164 0.37 22.48 -21.31
N ARG A 165 -0.07 21.28 -20.90
CA ARG A 165 -1.45 20.82 -21.11
C ARG A 165 -2.46 21.71 -20.37
N LEU A 166 -2.13 22.17 -19.17
CA LEU A 166 -2.96 23.09 -18.38
C LEU A 166 -3.14 24.45 -19.09
N GLU A 167 -2.12 24.90 -19.82
CA GLU A 167 -2.18 26.10 -20.67
C GLU A 167 -2.95 25.88 -21.99
N GLY A 168 -3.53 24.68 -22.20
CA GLY A 168 -4.32 24.34 -23.38
C GLY A 168 -3.50 23.82 -24.56
N ALA A 169 -2.22 23.51 -24.37
CA ALA A 169 -1.41 22.92 -25.42
C ALA A 169 -1.93 21.52 -25.80
N THR A 170 -1.89 21.18 -27.08
CA THR A 170 -2.06 19.79 -27.52
C THR A 170 -0.86 18.95 -27.09
N HIS A 171 -1.00 17.62 -27.13
CA HIS A 171 0.12 16.71 -26.86
C HIS A 171 1.39 17.06 -27.65
N ALA A 172 1.27 17.23 -28.97
CA ALA A 172 2.41 17.55 -29.84
C ALA A 172 3.05 18.91 -29.49
N GLN A 173 2.25 19.91 -29.11
CA GLN A 173 2.75 21.21 -28.66
C GLN A 173 3.49 21.11 -27.32
N ALA A 174 2.94 20.34 -26.36
CA ALA A 174 3.55 20.11 -25.06
C ALA A 174 4.86 19.31 -25.16
N LEU A 175 4.95 18.33 -26.06
CA LEU A 175 6.21 17.64 -26.37
C LEU A 175 7.26 18.60 -26.95
N SER A 176 6.84 19.43 -27.91
CA SER A 176 7.74 20.37 -28.59
C SER A 176 8.29 21.46 -27.66
N SER A 177 7.52 21.86 -26.64
CA SER A 177 7.93 22.89 -25.67
C SER A 177 8.89 22.34 -24.60
N THR A 178 8.70 21.08 -24.20
CA THR A 178 9.53 20.41 -23.19
C THR A 178 10.88 19.97 -23.77
N ALA A 179 10.92 19.49 -25.02
CA ALA A 179 12.17 19.11 -25.69
C ALA A 179 13.17 20.26 -25.88
N ARG A 180 12.70 21.52 -25.91
CA ARG A 180 13.58 22.70 -26.04
C ARG A 180 14.28 23.09 -24.73
N ARG A 181 13.76 22.65 -23.57
CA ARG A 181 14.34 23.00 -22.27
C ARG A 181 15.47 22.07 -21.83
N THR A 182 15.63 20.94 -22.51
CA THR A 182 16.63 19.92 -22.20
C THR A 182 17.87 19.98 -23.10
N GLN A 183 17.93 20.90 -24.07
CA GLN A 183 19.17 21.20 -24.79
C GLN A 183 20.01 22.23 -24.00
N PRO A 184 21.28 21.90 -23.65
CA PRO A 184 22.16 22.77 -22.88
C PRO A 184 22.58 24.04 -23.64
#